data_AF-A0A1A3FN19-F1
#
_entry.id   AF-A0A1A3FN19-F1
#
_cell.length_a   1.000
_cell.length_b   1.000
_cell.length_c   1.000
_cell.angle_alpha   90.00
_cell.angle_beta   90.00
_cell.angle_gamma   90.00
#
_symmetry.space_group_name_H-M   'P 1'
#
loop_
_entity.id
_entity.type
_entity.pdbx_description
1 polymer ?
#
loop_
_entity_poly.entity_id
_entity_poly.type
_entity_poly.pdbx_seq_one_letter_code
_entity_poly.pdbx_strand_id
1 'polypeptide(L)'
;MKDLQNNGKADVKLSTATRDQYLKIIETYRNALQAERNKMNNQVSLGNPGDLHSANLTKQNLQLDIAGLTGAQKSMDKYLAYLDAFEATVNAACNRLIESG
;
A
#
# COMPACT_ATOMS: atom_id res chain seq x y z
N MET A 1 -3.67 -29.65 -11.96
CA MET A 1 -4.69 -29.81 -10.88
C MET A 1 -4.56 -31.11 -10.08
N LYS A 2 -3.71 -32.08 -10.47
CA LYS A 2 -3.51 -33.34 -9.70
C LYS A 2 -2.37 -33.29 -8.67
N ASP A 3 -1.42 -32.36 -8.81
CA ASP A 3 -0.28 -32.26 -7.88
C ASP A 3 -0.59 -31.54 -6.56
N LEU A 4 -1.76 -30.89 -6.46
CA LEU A 4 -2.26 -30.30 -5.20
C LEU A 4 -2.96 -31.33 -4.29
N GLN A 5 -3.31 -32.51 -4.81
CA GLN A 5 -4.04 -33.54 -4.05
C GLN A 5 -3.12 -34.53 -3.31
N ASN A 6 -1.82 -34.57 -3.65
CA ASN A 6 -0.85 -35.50 -3.06
C ASN A 6 0.09 -34.87 -2.03
N ASN A 7 -0.04 -33.57 -1.75
CA ASN A 7 0.62 -33.01 -0.57
C ASN A 7 -0.17 -33.43 0.67
N GLY A 8 0.44 -34.27 1.49
CA GLY A 8 -0.10 -34.70 2.78
C GLY A 8 -0.57 -33.51 3.62
N LYS A 9 -1.37 -33.80 4.67
CA LYS A 9 -1.94 -32.83 5.61
C LYS A 9 -0.99 -31.64 5.79
N ALA A 10 -1.48 -30.42 5.51
CA ALA A 10 -0.68 -29.21 5.64
C ALA A 10 0.01 -29.20 7.01
N ASP A 11 1.33 -29.36 7.02
CA ASP A 11 2.13 -29.56 8.25
C ASP A 11 2.36 -28.24 9.00
N VAL A 12 1.73 -27.15 8.55
CA VAL A 12 1.80 -25.81 9.13
C VAL A 12 0.41 -25.43 9.62
N LYS A 13 0.07 -25.84 10.85
CA LYS A 13 -1.04 -25.22 11.58
C LYS A 13 -0.63 -23.81 11.96
N LEU A 14 -1.12 -22.82 11.22
CA LEU A 14 -0.91 -21.43 11.59
C LEU A 14 -1.74 -21.14 12.85
N SER A 15 -1.13 -20.59 13.90
CA SER A 15 -1.91 -20.14 15.05
C SER A 15 -2.67 -18.86 14.71
N THR A 16 -3.79 -18.62 15.39
CA THR A 16 -4.50 -17.33 15.32
C THR A 16 -3.57 -16.16 15.67
N ALA A 17 -2.70 -16.34 16.66
CA ALA A 17 -1.71 -15.34 17.04
C ALA A 17 -0.74 -14.99 15.90
N THR A 18 -0.31 -15.99 15.11
CA THR A 18 0.58 -15.78 13.96
C THR A 18 -0.14 -15.05 12.82
N ARG A 19 -1.40 -15.39 12.54
CA ARG A 19 -2.25 -14.61 11.61
C ARG A 19 -2.31 -13.14 12.04
N ASP A 20 -2.64 -12.91 13.31
CA ASP A 20 -2.84 -11.56 13.83
C ASP A 20 -1.54 -10.73 13.75
N GLN A 21 -0.37 -11.37 13.92
CA GLN A 21 0.92 -10.71 13.68
C GLN A 21 1.13 -10.30 12.22
N TYR A 22 0.81 -11.16 11.26
CA TYR A 22 0.90 -10.81 9.84
C TYR A 22 -0.04 -9.65 9.49
N LEU A 23 -1.29 -9.70 9.93
CA LEU A 23 -2.26 -8.65 9.69
C LEU A 23 -1.82 -7.33 10.33
N LYS A 24 -1.29 -7.36 11.55
CA LYS A 24 -0.77 -6.17 12.24
C LYS A 24 0.38 -5.51 11.49
N ILE A 25 1.27 -6.29 10.85
CA ILE A 25 2.38 -5.75 10.05
C ILE A 25 1.82 -5.00 8.83
N ILE A 26 0.85 -5.60 8.13
CA ILE A 26 0.20 -5.00 6.96
C ILE A 26 -0.52 -3.71 7.36
N GLU A 27 -1.29 -3.76 8.44
CA GLU A 27 -2.02 -2.61 9.00
C GLU A 27 -1.07 -1.48 9.41
N THR A 28 0.04 -1.79 10.07
CA THR A 28 1.05 -0.80 10.48
C THR A 28 1.59 -0.05 9.27
N TYR A 29 1.93 -0.78 8.20
CA TYR A 29 2.46 -0.17 6.99
C TYR A 29 1.40 0.64 6.23
N ARG A 30 0.18 0.13 6.13
CA ARG A 30 -0.98 0.84 5.57
C ARG A 30 -1.23 2.15 6.30
N ASN A 31 -1.24 2.14 7.62
CA ASN A 31 -1.48 3.33 8.45
C ASN A 31 -0.38 4.39 8.26
N ALA A 32 0.89 3.96 8.18
CA ALA A 32 2.00 4.87 7.90
C ALA A 32 1.85 5.53 6.52
N LEU A 33 1.51 4.77 5.49
CA LEU A 33 1.27 5.30 4.14
C LEU A 33 0.05 6.23 4.09
N GLN A 34 -1.03 5.89 4.78
CA GLN A 34 -2.21 6.74 4.88
C GLN A 34 -1.88 8.08 5.54
N ALA A 35 -1.04 8.08 6.57
CA ALA A 35 -0.59 9.30 7.22
C ALA A 35 0.19 10.21 6.25
N GLU A 36 1.11 9.66 5.45
CA GLU A 36 1.81 10.44 4.43
C GLU A 36 0.86 10.93 3.33
N ARG A 37 -0.08 10.08 2.90
CA ARG A 37 -1.09 10.46 1.90
C ARG A 37 -1.97 11.62 2.38
N ASN A 38 -2.32 11.64 3.66
CA ASN A 38 -3.10 12.72 4.26
C ASN A 38 -2.33 14.05 4.27
N LYS A 39 -1.01 14.04 4.49
CA LYS A 39 -0.18 15.27 4.41
C LYS A 39 -0.22 15.91 3.02
N MET A 40 -0.40 15.10 1.97
CA MET A 40 -0.50 15.59 0.59
C MET A 40 -1.81 16.32 0.30
N ASN A 41 -2.87 16.19 1.12
CA ASN A 41 -4.15 16.86 0.87
C ASN A 41 -4.03 18.40 0.90
N ASN A 42 -3.03 18.92 1.61
CA ASN A 42 -2.78 20.36 1.73
C ASN A 42 -1.86 20.92 0.63
N GLN A 43 -1.38 20.10 -0.30
CA GLN A 43 -0.48 20.50 -1.40
C GLN A 43 -1.25 20.79 -2.71
N VAL A 44 -2.22 21.69 -2.65
CA VAL A 44 -2.99 22.13 -3.84
C VAL A 44 -2.17 23.02 -4.79
N SER A 45 -1.04 23.57 -4.33
CA SER A 45 -0.17 24.45 -5.11
C SER A 45 1.28 24.36 -4.65
N LEU A 46 2.22 24.48 -5.60
CA LEU A 46 3.66 24.61 -5.34
C LEU A 46 4.06 26.00 -4.85
N GLY A 47 3.10 26.91 -4.64
CA GLY A 47 3.35 28.28 -4.21
C GLY A 47 3.85 29.20 -5.31
N ASN A 48 4.22 30.43 -4.94
CA ASN A 48 4.84 31.40 -5.84
C ASN A 48 6.37 31.29 -5.77
N PRO A 49 7.07 30.93 -6.86
CA PRO A 49 8.52 30.83 -6.89
C PRO A 49 9.26 32.18 -6.95
N GLY A 50 8.53 33.30 -7.08
CA GLY A 50 9.12 34.63 -7.28
C GLY A 50 9.70 34.80 -8.69
N ASP A 51 10.68 35.71 -8.81
CA ASP A 51 11.20 36.13 -10.12
C ASP A 51 12.39 35.28 -10.62
N LEU A 52 12.86 34.32 -9.80
CA LEU A 52 13.99 33.48 -10.18
C LEU A 52 13.58 32.51 -11.30
N HIS A 53 14.22 32.64 -12.46
CA HIS A 53 13.89 31.84 -13.65
C HIS A 53 14.00 30.32 -13.39
N SER A 54 15.04 29.89 -12.67
CA SER A 54 15.21 28.47 -12.32
C SER A 54 14.09 27.94 -11.43
N ALA A 55 13.60 28.72 -10.47
CA ALA A 55 12.49 28.33 -9.61
C ALA A 55 11.17 28.19 -10.39
N ASN A 56 10.94 29.08 -11.37
CA ASN A 56 9.80 28.98 -12.29
C ASN A 56 9.88 27.71 -13.16
N LEU A 57 11.06 27.39 -13.72
CA LEU A 57 11.27 26.15 -14.48
C LEU A 57 11.08 24.90 -13.62
N THR A 58 11.59 24.87 -12.39
CA THR A 58 11.40 23.74 -11.47
C THR A 58 9.92 23.54 -11.15
N LYS A 59 9.17 24.62 -10.86
CA LYS A 59 7.72 24.54 -10.64
C LYS A 59 6.99 24.00 -11.88
N GLN A 60 7.34 24.50 -13.06
CA GLN A 60 6.74 24.08 -14.32
C GLN A 60 7.03 22.60 -14.60
N ASN A 61 8.26 22.14 -14.38
CA ASN A 61 8.64 20.74 -14.53
C ASN A 61 7.86 19.84 -13.56
N LEU A 62 7.72 20.24 -12.29
CA LEU A 62 6.94 19.49 -11.30
C LEU A 62 5.44 19.43 -11.63
N GLN A 63 4.90 20.44 -12.33
CA GLN A 63 3.51 20.46 -12.79
C GLN A 63 3.29 19.63 -14.05
N LEU A 64 4.27 19.63 -14.97
CA LEU A 64 4.20 18.95 -16.27
C LEU A 64 4.67 17.49 -16.22
N ASP A 65 5.44 17.09 -15.21
CA ASP A 65 5.86 15.70 -15.03
C ASP A 65 4.63 14.78 -14.93
N ILE A 66 4.80 13.52 -15.34
CA ILE A 66 3.80 12.55 -15.85
C ILE A 66 2.50 12.41 -15.06
N ALA A 67 2.46 12.88 -13.82
CA ALA A 67 1.32 12.72 -12.94
C ALA A 67 0.88 14.02 -12.23
N GLY A 68 1.58 15.14 -12.45
CA GLY A 68 1.38 16.43 -11.80
C GLY A 68 1.41 16.33 -10.26
N LEU A 69 0.93 17.37 -9.57
CA LEU A 69 0.78 17.37 -8.11
C LEU A 69 -0.06 16.20 -7.58
N THR A 70 -1.06 15.76 -8.35
CA THR A 70 -1.96 14.66 -7.97
C THR A 70 -1.37 13.28 -8.22
N GLY A 71 -0.18 13.20 -8.80
CA GLY A 71 0.40 11.96 -9.26
C GLY A 71 0.90 11.06 -8.16
N ALA A 72 1.66 11.65 -7.25
CA ALA A 72 2.09 10.99 -6.03
C ALA A 72 0.88 10.53 -5.19
N GLN A 73 -0.15 11.38 -5.11
CA GLN A 73 -1.42 11.06 -4.44
C GLN A 73 -2.08 9.82 -5.05
N LYS A 74 -2.28 9.80 -6.38
CA LYS A 74 -2.88 8.65 -7.08
C LYS A 74 -2.05 7.37 -6.94
N SER A 75 -0.72 7.49 -6.93
CA SER A 75 0.17 6.34 -6.72
C SER A 75 0.00 5.77 -5.31
N MET A 76 0.00 6.64 -4.29
CA MET A 76 -0.27 6.24 -2.91
C MET A 76 -1.67 5.62 -2.74
N ASP A 77 -2.70 6.18 -3.39
CA ASP A 77 -4.07 5.64 -3.34
C ASP A 77 -4.11 4.20 -3.91
N LYS A 78 -3.36 3.93 -4.98
CA LYS A 78 -3.21 2.57 -5.53
C LYS A 78 -2.47 1.62 -4.58
N TYR A 79 -1.42 2.09 -3.92
CA TYR A 79 -0.69 1.27 -2.94
C TYR A 79 -1.55 0.95 -1.71
N LEU A 80 -2.34 1.91 -1.23
CA LEU A 80 -3.30 1.68 -0.15
C LEU A 80 -4.34 0.63 -0.55
N ALA A 81 -4.93 0.76 -1.75
CA ALA A 81 -5.87 -0.25 -2.27
C ALA A 81 -5.23 -1.64 -2.42
N TYR A 82 -3.96 -1.71 -2.82
CA TYR A 82 -3.21 -2.96 -2.88
C TYR A 82 -3.03 -3.58 -1.49
N LEU A 83 -2.70 -2.77 -0.47
CA LEU A 83 -2.53 -3.26 0.91
C LEU A 83 -3.85 -3.80 1.47
N ASP A 84 -4.99 -3.16 1.16
CA ASP A 84 -6.31 -3.64 1.55
C ASP A 84 -6.61 -5.03 0.92
N ALA A 85 -6.32 -5.18 -0.37
CA ALA A 85 -6.48 -6.46 -1.07
C ALA A 85 -5.52 -7.54 -0.54
N PHE A 86 -4.30 -7.14 -0.20
CA PHE A 86 -3.28 -8.03 0.36
C PHE A 86 -3.66 -8.51 1.76
N GLU A 87 -4.13 -7.61 2.63
CA GLU A 87 -4.63 -7.95 3.96
C GLU A 87 -5.78 -8.96 3.88
N ALA A 88 -6.75 -8.73 3.00
CA ALA A 88 -7.87 -9.65 2.79
C ALA A 88 -7.39 -11.03 2.31
N THR A 89 -6.41 -11.07 1.41
CA THR A 89 -5.83 -12.31 0.89
C THR A 89 -5.09 -13.08 1.98
N VAL A 90 -4.26 -12.39 2.78
CA VAL A 90 -3.52 -12.99 3.90
C VAL A 90 -4.48 -13.53 4.95
N ASN A 91 -5.51 -12.76 5.32
CA ASN A 91 -6.52 -13.21 6.27
C ASN A 91 -7.23 -14.49 5.78
N ALA A 92 -7.68 -14.51 4.52
CA ALA A 92 -8.34 -15.66 3.93
C ALA A 92 -7.41 -16.89 3.88
N ALA A 93 -6.14 -16.72 3.51
CA ALA A 93 -5.16 -17.80 3.49
C ALA A 93 -4.89 -18.35 4.90
N CYS A 94 -4.73 -17.46 5.90
CA CYS A 94 -4.51 -17.84 7.28
C CYS A 94 -5.69 -18.61 7.86
N ASN A 95 -6.93 -18.14 7.62
CA ASN A 95 -8.13 -18.81 8.11
C ASN A 95 -8.27 -20.22 7.50
N ARG A 96 -7.98 -20.39 6.20
CA ARG A 96 -7.94 -21.73 5.58
C ARG A 96 -6.93 -22.65 6.26
N LEU A 97 -5.73 -22.16 6.58
CA LEU A 97 -4.68 -22.95 7.25
C LEU A 97 -5.07 -23.33 8.68
N ILE A 98 -5.73 -22.43 9.40
CA ILE A 98 -6.28 -22.69 10.75
C ILE A 98 -7.37 -23.76 10.68
N GLU A 99 -8.32 -23.64 9.73
CA GLU A 99 -9.45 -24.56 9.56
C GLU A 99 -9.03 -25.94 9.02
N SER A 100 -7.98 -26.00 8.19
CA SER A 100 -7.47 -27.26 7.62
C SER A 100 -6.61 -28.10 8.56
N GLY A 101 -6.24 -27.54 9.72
CA GLY A 101 -5.34 -28.17 10.69
C GLY A 101 -6.07 -28.95 11.77
#